data_AF-A0A7X6X1R9-F1
#
_entry.id   AF-A0A7X6X1R9-F1
#
_cell.length_a   1.000
_cell.length_b   1.000
_cell.length_c   1.000
_cell.angle_alpha   90.00
_cell.angle_beta   90.00
_cell.angle_gamma   90.00
#
_symmetry.space_group_name_H-M   'P 1'
#
loop_
_entity.id
_entity.type
_entity.pdbx_description
1 polymer ?
#
loop_
_entity_poly.entity_id
_entity_poly.type
_entity_poly.pdbx_seq_one_letter_code
_entity_poly.pdbx_strand_id
1 'polypeptide(L)'
;KADALLEFGFRPHLIIVDMDSISDTALRTGSQIFLHAYRNGQAPGEKRLQELGVEYQLLPAPGTSEDAAMLLSYQEGAELIVAVGAHSHIIDFLGKGRPGMASTFLVRLKVGSILVDAKGVSRLYRQRLKWGHLAQLVGAALLPFALLVLISPTMYQLVRLISMRARLLLGF
;
A
#
# COMPACT_ATOMS: atom_id res chain seq x y z
N LYS A 1 -11.77 -2.43 -1.95
CA LYS A 1 -13.08 -2.98 -1.53
C LYS A 1 -12.99 -3.38 -0.07
N ALA A 2 -14.07 -3.26 0.72
CA ALA A 2 -14.05 -3.60 2.14
C ALA A 2 -13.80 -5.10 2.38
N ASP A 3 -14.33 -5.97 1.52
CA ASP A 3 -14.13 -7.43 1.60
C ASP A 3 -12.66 -7.81 1.56
N ALA A 4 -11.90 -7.19 0.65
CA ALA A 4 -10.46 -7.41 0.56
C ALA A 4 -9.74 -7.04 1.86
N LEU A 5 -10.15 -5.97 2.56
CA LEU A 5 -9.55 -5.62 3.85
C LEU A 5 -9.78 -6.74 4.87
N LEU A 6 -10.97 -7.34 4.89
CA LEU A 6 -11.32 -8.42 5.81
C LEU A 6 -10.56 -9.71 5.51
N GLU A 7 -10.37 -10.04 4.23
CA GLU A 7 -9.54 -11.18 3.81
C GLU A 7 -8.10 -11.08 4.32
N PHE A 8 -7.56 -9.86 4.40
CA PHE A 8 -6.25 -9.58 4.98
C PHE A 8 -6.25 -9.38 6.51
N GLY A 9 -7.38 -9.64 7.19
CA GLY A 9 -7.51 -9.52 8.64
C GLY A 9 -7.67 -8.08 9.15
N PHE A 10 -7.88 -7.11 8.26
CA PHE A 10 -8.11 -5.71 8.64
C PHE A 10 -9.62 -5.43 8.76
N ARG A 11 -9.98 -4.63 9.76
CA ARG A 11 -11.35 -4.12 9.90
C ARG A 11 -11.41 -2.67 9.39
N PRO A 12 -12.26 -2.36 8.41
CA PRO A 12 -12.47 -0.98 8.01
C PRO A 12 -13.05 -0.19 9.19
N HIS A 13 -12.64 1.07 9.33
CA HIS A 13 -13.26 2.00 10.28
C HIS A 13 -14.46 2.70 9.63
N LEU A 14 -14.36 2.95 8.32
CA LEU A 14 -15.32 3.71 7.55
C LEU A 14 -15.45 3.08 6.15
N ILE A 15 -16.68 3.03 5.64
CA ILE A 15 -17.01 2.49 4.32
C ILE A 15 -17.81 3.54 3.54
N ILE A 16 -17.26 3.98 2.40
CA ILE A 16 -17.94 4.78 1.36
C ILE A 16 -17.82 4.03 0.05
N VAL A 17 -18.93 3.50 -0.46
CA VAL A 17 -18.91 2.70 -1.69
C VAL A 17 -20.32 2.62 -2.29
N ASP A 18 -20.40 2.13 -3.53
CA ASP A 18 -21.60 1.48 -4.01
C ASP A 18 -21.88 0.20 -3.19
N MET A 19 -22.99 0.22 -2.44
CA MET A 19 -23.29 -0.85 -1.48
C MET A 19 -23.53 -2.19 -2.17
N ASP A 20 -24.00 -2.19 -3.41
CA ASP A 20 -24.28 -3.42 -4.17
C ASP A 20 -23.02 -4.23 -4.52
N SER A 21 -21.84 -3.62 -4.35
CA SER A 21 -20.54 -4.21 -4.68
C SER A 21 -19.77 -4.81 -3.48
N ILE A 22 -20.37 -4.84 -2.28
CA ILE A 22 -19.76 -5.31 -1.02
C ILE A 22 -20.58 -6.44 -0.40
N SER A 23 -19.94 -7.37 0.33
CA SER A 23 -20.65 -8.45 1.05
C SER A 23 -21.38 -7.97 2.31
N ASP A 24 -22.46 -8.67 2.68
CA ASP A 24 -23.19 -8.41 3.94
C ASP A 24 -22.29 -8.56 5.16
N THR A 25 -21.36 -9.52 5.11
CA THR A 25 -20.34 -9.71 6.14
C THR A 25 -19.53 -8.44 6.38
N ALA A 26 -19.13 -7.75 5.32
CA ALA A 26 -18.37 -6.51 5.44
C ALA A 26 -19.21 -5.35 5.98
N LEU A 27 -20.48 -5.25 5.60
CA LEU A 27 -21.40 -4.23 6.11
C LEU A 27 -21.70 -4.42 7.61
N ARG A 28 -21.66 -5.66 8.11
CA ARG A 28 -21.92 -6.00 9.53
C ARG A 28 -20.69 -5.89 10.43
N THR A 29 -19.55 -5.41 9.93
CA THR A 29 -18.30 -5.34 10.71
C THR A 29 -18.26 -4.27 11.80
N GLY A 30 -19.30 -3.42 11.88
CA GLY A 30 -19.34 -2.27 12.79
C GLY A 30 -18.59 -1.04 12.25
N SER A 31 -18.29 -1.01 10.95
CA SER A 31 -17.72 0.16 10.29
C SER A 31 -18.74 1.30 10.25
N GLN A 32 -18.30 2.55 10.32
CA GLN A 32 -19.16 3.69 10.01
C GLN A 32 -19.48 3.67 8.51
N ILE A 33 -20.77 3.64 8.16
CA ILE A 33 -21.21 3.55 6.76
C ILE A 33 -21.71 4.89 6.28
N PHE A 34 -21.11 5.38 5.20
CA PHE A 34 -21.57 6.53 4.46
C PHE A 34 -22.10 6.06 3.10
N LEU A 35 -23.41 6.19 2.94
CA LEU A 35 -24.12 5.89 1.70
C LEU A 35 -24.01 7.09 0.76
N HIS A 36 -23.29 6.92 -0.34
CA HIS A 36 -23.15 7.97 -1.33
C HIS A 36 -24.49 8.24 -2.03
N ALA A 37 -24.93 9.49 -1.98
CA ALA A 37 -26.14 9.96 -2.65
C ALA A 37 -25.79 10.90 -3.80
N TYR A 38 -26.42 10.69 -4.96
CA TYR A 38 -26.33 11.58 -6.11
C TYR A 38 -27.07 12.90 -5.83
N ARG A 39 -26.80 13.93 -6.65
CA ARG A 39 -27.44 15.27 -6.52
C ARG A 39 -28.96 15.26 -6.57
N ASN A 40 -29.57 14.26 -7.18
CA ASN A 40 -31.02 14.08 -7.25
C ASN A 40 -31.61 13.48 -5.96
N GLY A 41 -30.79 13.24 -4.92
CA GLY A 41 -31.20 12.62 -3.66
C GLY A 41 -31.26 11.09 -3.73
N GLN A 42 -31.00 10.48 -4.88
CA GLN A 42 -31.01 9.04 -5.02
C GLN A 42 -29.73 8.45 -4.41
N ALA A 43 -29.91 7.47 -3.52
CA ALA A 43 -28.83 6.77 -2.84
C ALA A 43 -28.87 5.27 -3.20
N PRO A 44 -28.10 4.82 -4.22
CA PRO A 44 -28.06 3.42 -4.62
C PRO A 44 -27.64 2.52 -3.45
N GLY A 45 -28.41 1.45 -3.21
CA GLY A 45 -28.15 0.53 -2.10
C GLY A 45 -28.80 0.90 -0.76
N GLU A 46 -29.56 2.01 -0.69
CA GLU A 46 -30.32 2.40 0.51
C GLU A 46 -31.27 1.30 0.97
N LYS A 47 -32.07 0.76 0.04
CA LYS A 47 -33.02 -0.32 0.33
C LYS A 47 -32.34 -1.55 0.92
N ARG A 48 -31.16 -1.92 0.41
CA ARG A 48 -30.39 -3.06 0.89
C ARG A 48 -29.89 -2.83 2.33
N LEU A 49 -29.39 -1.63 2.63
CA LEU A 49 -28.96 -1.28 3.99
C LEU A 49 -30.13 -1.32 4.98
N GLN A 50 -31.31 -0.83 4.57
CA GLN A 50 -32.54 -0.91 5.36
C GLN A 50 -32.96 -2.37 5.61
N GLU A 51 -32.97 -3.22 4.57
CA GLU A 51 -33.29 -4.65 4.69
C GLU A 51 -32.31 -5.40 5.60
N LEU A 52 -31.03 -5.02 5.60
CA LEU A 52 -30.01 -5.62 6.46
C LEU A 52 -30.03 -5.09 7.92
N GLY A 53 -30.77 -4.01 8.19
CA GLY A 53 -30.80 -3.34 9.49
C GLY A 53 -29.47 -2.71 9.89
N VAL A 54 -28.71 -2.21 8.92
CA VAL A 54 -27.40 -1.59 9.15
C VAL A 54 -27.56 -0.06 9.18
N GLU A 55 -27.00 0.58 10.20
CA GLU A 55 -27.01 2.05 10.29
C GLU A 55 -26.07 2.69 9.27
N TYR A 56 -26.51 3.79 8.66
CA TYR A 56 -25.72 4.54 7.67
C TYR A 56 -26.04 6.04 7.73
N GLN A 57 -25.13 6.84 7.20
CA GLN A 57 -25.31 8.27 6.98
C GLN A 57 -25.31 8.56 5.48
N LEU A 58 -26.17 9.45 5.02
CA LEU A 58 -26.18 9.89 3.62
C LEU A 58 -25.04 10.88 3.38
N LEU A 59 -24.25 10.63 2.33
CA LEU A 59 -23.19 11.51 1.87
C LEU A 59 -23.55 12.05 0.48
N PRO A 60 -24.17 13.23 0.38
CA PRO A 60 -24.47 13.85 -0.91
C PRO A 60 -23.19 14.41 -1.54
N ALA A 61 -22.74 13.82 -2.64
CA ALA A 61 -21.53 14.26 -3.33
C ALA A 61 -21.68 14.13 -4.86
N PRO A 62 -20.99 14.99 -5.65
CA PRO A 62 -20.86 14.77 -7.07
C PRO A 62 -19.80 13.71 -7.37
N GLY A 63 -20.01 12.92 -8.42
CA GLY A 63 -19.03 11.99 -8.95
C GLY A 63 -19.30 10.54 -8.57
N THR A 64 -18.24 9.74 -8.39
CA THR A 64 -18.35 8.35 -7.94
C THR A 64 -18.19 8.23 -6.42
N SER A 65 -18.46 7.05 -5.86
CA SER A 65 -18.27 6.81 -4.43
C SER A 65 -16.79 6.93 -4.02
N GLU A 66 -15.86 6.57 -4.91
CA GLU A 66 -14.42 6.81 -4.70
C GLU A 66 -14.07 8.30 -4.69
N ASP A 67 -14.71 9.10 -5.55
CA ASP A 67 -14.53 10.56 -5.56
C ASP A 67 -14.98 11.15 -4.22
N ALA A 68 -16.16 10.74 -3.73
CA ALA A 68 -16.68 11.16 -2.44
C ALA A 68 -15.75 10.77 -1.29
N ALA A 69 -15.19 9.55 -1.30
CA ALA A 69 -14.24 9.09 -0.31
C ALA A 69 -12.94 9.91 -0.31
N MET A 70 -12.39 10.22 -1.49
CA MET A 70 -11.19 11.06 -1.62
C MET A 70 -11.45 12.49 -1.14
N LEU A 71 -12.61 13.07 -1.50
CA LEU A 71 -12.99 14.41 -1.08
C LEU A 71 -13.20 14.50 0.42
N LEU A 72 -13.92 13.55 1.03
CA LEU A 72 -14.11 13.51 2.48
C LEU A 72 -12.76 13.41 3.20
N SER A 73 -11.91 12.48 2.79
CA SER A 73 -10.58 12.30 3.39
C SER A 73 -9.74 13.57 3.29
N TYR A 74 -9.79 14.26 2.15
CA TYR A 74 -9.09 15.53 1.95
C TYR A 74 -9.65 16.65 2.84
N GLN A 75 -10.98 16.72 3.01
CA GLN A 75 -11.64 17.72 3.85
C GLN A 75 -11.37 17.51 5.35
N GLU A 76 -11.29 16.25 5.79
CA GLU A 76 -10.93 15.87 7.16
C GLU A 76 -9.41 16.04 7.46
N GLY A 77 -8.65 16.58 6.52
CA GLY A 77 -7.24 16.93 6.74
C GLY A 77 -6.27 15.76 6.65
N ALA A 78 -6.59 14.72 5.87
CA ALA A 78 -5.65 13.62 5.64
C ALA A 78 -4.30 14.14 5.10
N GLU A 79 -3.20 13.72 5.73
CA GLU A 79 -1.84 14.07 5.27
C GLU A 79 -1.43 13.29 4.02
N LEU A 80 -1.99 12.08 3.84
CA LEU A 80 -1.68 11.17 2.74
C LEU A 80 -2.90 10.30 2.41
N ILE A 81 -3.22 10.18 1.12
CA ILE A 81 -4.25 9.28 0.60
C ILE A 81 -3.56 8.24 -0.29
N VAL A 82 -3.67 6.96 0.08
CA VAL A 82 -3.12 5.85 -0.70
C VAL A 82 -4.23 5.13 -1.45
N ALA A 83 -4.23 5.25 -2.78
CA ALA A 83 -5.18 4.55 -3.63
C ALA A 83 -4.69 3.11 -3.91
N VAL A 84 -5.51 2.12 -3.54
CA VAL A 84 -5.24 0.69 -3.76
C VAL A 84 -6.29 0.11 -4.69
N GLY A 85 -5.87 -0.43 -5.83
CA GLY A 85 -6.79 -1.08 -6.78
C GLY A 85 -7.73 -0.13 -7.53
N ALA A 86 -7.49 1.18 -7.47
CA ALA A 86 -8.24 2.16 -8.24
C ALA A 86 -7.98 2.00 -9.75
N HIS A 87 -8.98 2.29 -10.57
CA HIS A 87 -8.82 2.37 -12.03
C HIS A 87 -8.05 3.65 -12.38
N SER A 88 -6.86 3.50 -12.98
CA SER A 88 -5.84 4.55 -13.07
C SER A 88 -5.27 4.71 -14.47
N HIS A 89 -6.09 4.83 -15.52
CA HIS A 89 -5.56 5.15 -16.85
C HIS A 89 -6.35 6.26 -17.54
N ILE A 90 -5.68 7.37 -17.85
CA ILE A 90 -6.25 8.51 -18.59
C ILE A 90 -6.83 8.11 -19.95
N ILE A 91 -6.31 7.02 -20.53
CA ILE A 91 -6.83 6.42 -21.76
C ILE A 91 -8.22 5.79 -21.51
N ASP A 92 -8.43 5.15 -20.35
CA ASP A 92 -9.74 4.64 -19.96
C ASP A 92 -10.72 5.80 -19.71
N PHE A 93 -10.23 6.94 -19.21
CA PHE A 93 -11.00 8.18 -18.98
C PHE A 93 -11.43 8.87 -20.28
N LEU A 94 -10.58 8.88 -21.31
CA LEU A 94 -10.84 9.55 -22.59
C LEU A 94 -11.57 8.65 -23.61
N GLY A 95 -11.38 7.33 -23.53
CA GLY A 95 -11.85 6.38 -24.55
C GLY A 95 -13.27 5.85 -24.36
N LYS A 96 -13.90 6.04 -23.20
CA LYS A 96 -15.24 5.50 -22.91
C LYS A 96 -16.10 6.58 -22.27
N GLY A 97 -17.24 6.94 -22.86
CA GLY A 97 -18.16 7.96 -22.32
C GLY A 97 -18.93 7.54 -21.05
N ARG A 98 -18.25 6.98 -20.03
CA ARG A 98 -18.93 6.59 -18.78
C ARG A 98 -19.25 7.84 -17.93
N PRO A 99 -20.51 8.01 -17.49
CA PRO A 99 -20.87 9.08 -16.58
C PRO A 99 -20.06 8.97 -15.27
N GLY A 100 -19.58 10.11 -14.76
CA GLY A 100 -18.73 10.19 -13.55
C GLY A 100 -17.22 10.22 -13.81
N MET A 101 -16.74 10.00 -15.03
CA MET A 101 -15.28 9.99 -15.29
C MET A 101 -14.63 11.38 -15.29
N ALA A 102 -15.36 12.43 -15.67
CA ALA A 102 -14.87 13.80 -15.60
C ALA A 102 -14.71 14.29 -14.14
N SER A 103 -15.60 13.89 -13.23
CA SER A 103 -15.49 14.25 -11.81
C SER A 103 -14.28 13.59 -11.16
N THR A 104 -14.04 12.31 -11.46
CA THR A 104 -12.88 11.59 -10.92
C THR A 104 -11.57 12.23 -11.31
N PHE A 105 -11.46 12.69 -12.57
CA PHE A 105 -10.27 13.43 -13.01
C PHE A 105 -10.07 14.72 -12.19
N LEU A 106 -11.12 15.53 -12.04
CA LEU A 106 -11.05 16.79 -11.27
C LEU A 106 -10.77 16.56 -9.78
N VAL A 107 -11.36 15.53 -9.18
CA VAL A 107 -11.10 15.19 -7.77
C VAL A 107 -9.66 14.77 -7.58
N ARG A 108 -9.12 13.93 -8.47
CA ARG A 108 -7.70 13.54 -8.44
C ARG A 108 -6.75 14.72 -8.64
N LEU A 109 -7.11 15.71 -9.45
CA LEU A 109 -6.35 16.97 -9.52
C LEU A 109 -6.39 17.73 -8.20
N LYS A 110 -7.56 17.83 -7.56
CA LYS A 110 -7.74 18.53 -6.29
C LYS A 110 -6.95 17.88 -5.15
N VAL A 111 -6.98 16.55 -5.05
CA VAL A 111 -6.28 15.81 -3.98
C VAL A 111 -4.87 15.39 -4.37
N GLY A 112 -4.42 15.71 -5.58
CA GLY A 112 -3.23 15.15 -6.21
C GLY A 112 -1.93 15.40 -5.45
N SER A 113 -1.85 16.46 -4.64
CA SER A 113 -0.67 16.76 -3.81
C SER A 113 -0.44 15.73 -2.70
N ILE A 114 -1.49 15.03 -2.26
CA ILE A 114 -1.44 14.05 -1.17
C ILE A 114 -1.89 12.66 -1.63
N LEU A 115 -2.21 12.47 -2.91
CA LEU A 115 -2.69 11.21 -3.46
C LEU A 115 -1.54 10.40 -4.06
N VAL A 116 -1.38 9.16 -3.59
CA VAL A 116 -0.37 8.22 -4.09
C VAL A 116 -1.02 6.90 -4.50
N ASP A 117 -0.66 6.37 -5.68
CA ASP A 117 -1.10 5.05 -6.13
C ASP A 117 -0.18 3.96 -5.56
N ALA A 118 -0.76 3.00 -4.83
CA ALA A 118 -0.04 1.90 -4.21
C ALA A 118 0.77 1.05 -5.21
N LYS A 119 0.35 0.97 -6.48
CA LYS A 119 1.12 0.29 -7.54
C LYS A 119 2.47 0.96 -7.79
N GLY A 120 2.56 2.27 -7.59
CA GLY A 120 3.77 3.07 -7.76
C GLY A 120 4.67 3.12 -6.52
N VAL A 121 4.11 2.91 -5.33
CA VAL A 121 4.85 2.98 -4.05
C VAL A 121 6.00 1.98 -4.01
N SER A 122 5.80 0.75 -4.48
CA SER A 122 6.85 -0.28 -4.49
C SER A 122 8.06 0.08 -5.36
N ARG A 123 7.87 0.95 -6.37
CA ARG A 123 8.96 1.46 -7.21
C ARG A 123 9.70 2.64 -6.58
N LEU A 124 9.00 3.42 -5.75
CA LEU A 124 9.55 4.56 -5.00
C LEU A 124 10.31 4.09 -3.75
N TYR A 125 9.91 2.96 -3.17
CA TYR A 125 10.57 2.38 -2.01
C TYR A 125 11.83 1.58 -2.42
N ARG A 126 12.94 2.29 -2.65
CA ARG A 126 14.25 1.62 -2.72
C ARG A 126 14.64 1.15 -1.32
N GLN A 127 14.75 -0.17 -1.12
CA GLN A 127 15.43 -0.70 0.07
C GLN A 127 16.85 -0.13 0.13
N ARG A 128 17.09 0.79 1.07
CA ARG A 128 18.46 1.17 1.43
C ARG A 128 19.06 -0.01 2.17
N LEU A 129 19.99 -0.72 1.51
CA LEU A 129 20.81 -1.72 2.19
C LEU A 129 21.55 -1.02 3.33
N LYS A 130 21.12 -1.28 4.57
CA LYS A 130 21.85 -0.79 5.74
C LYS A 130 23.21 -1.47 5.75
N TRP A 131 24.28 -0.70 5.95
CA TRP A 131 25.64 -1.22 6.07
C TRP A 131 25.76 -2.38 7.08
N GLY A 132 24.92 -2.39 8.12
CA GLY A 132 24.83 -3.50 9.07
C GLY A 132 24.43 -4.85 8.45
N HIS A 133 23.51 -4.86 7.48
CA HIS A 133 23.14 -6.10 6.77
C HIS A 133 24.28 -6.61 5.90
N LEU A 134 25.04 -5.70 5.28
CA LEU A 134 26.22 -6.06 4.51
C LEU A 134 27.31 -6.65 5.43
N ALA A 135 27.54 -6.03 6.60
CA ALA A 135 28.49 -6.54 7.59
C ALA A 135 28.07 -7.92 8.13
N GLN A 136 26.78 -8.15 8.39
CA GLN A 136 26.24 -9.45 8.79
C GLN A 136 26.42 -10.50 7.70
N LEU A 137 26.16 -10.16 6.44
CA LEU A 137 26.33 -11.06 5.31
C LEU A 137 27.81 -11.46 5.13
N VAL A 138 28.71 -10.48 5.16
CA VAL A 138 30.15 -10.71 5.08
C VAL A 138 30.63 -11.53 6.28
N GLY A 139 30.17 -11.22 7.49
CA GLY A 139 30.49 -11.99 8.69
C GLY A 139 30.02 -13.44 8.61
N ALA A 140 28.78 -13.67 8.15
CA ALA A 140 28.24 -15.02 7.93
C ALA A 140 29.03 -15.78 6.86
N ALA A 141 29.46 -15.10 5.79
CA ALA A 141 30.28 -15.70 4.75
C ALA A 141 31.69 -16.05 5.24
N LEU A 142 32.30 -15.23 6.11
CA LEU A 142 33.65 -15.45 6.65
C LEU A 142 33.70 -16.52 7.75
N LEU A 143 32.60 -16.74 8.47
CA LEU A 143 32.52 -17.72 9.56
C LEU A 143 32.98 -19.14 9.18
N PRO A 144 32.51 -19.77 8.09
CA PRO A 144 32.99 -21.10 7.68
C PRO A 144 34.48 -21.09 7.29
N PHE A 145 35.00 -20.02 6.67
CA PHE A 145 36.43 -19.91 6.37
C PHE A 145 37.27 -19.84 7.64
N ALA A 146 36.83 -19.07 8.64
CA ALA A 146 37.50 -18.98 9.93
C ALA A 146 37.56 -20.35 10.62
N LEU A 147 36.44 -21.08 10.65
CA LEU A 147 36.38 -22.45 11.18
C LEU A 147 37.31 -23.40 10.42
N LEU A 148 37.32 -23.33 9.10
CA LEU A 148 38.17 -24.17 8.25
C LEU A 148 39.66 -23.91 8.51
N VAL A 149 40.06 -22.66 8.69
CA VAL A 149 41.43 -22.28 9.04
C VAL A 149 41.82 -22.75 10.45
N LEU A 150 40.90 -22.69 11.41
CA LEU A 150 41.13 -23.15 12.79
C LEU A 150 41.28 -24.67 12.88
N ILE A 151 40.47 -25.42 12.13
CA ILE A 151 40.42 -26.89 12.21
C ILE A 151 41.51 -27.53 11.33
N SER A 152 41.85 -26.92 10.19
CA SER A 152 42.82 -27.50 9.24
C SER A 152 44.23 -26.93 9.42
N PRO A 153 45.22 -27.74 9.85
CA PRO A 153 46.61 -27.31 10.03
C PRO A 153 47.23 -26.75 8.74
N THR A 154 46.92 -27.36 7.59
CA THR A 154 47.40 -26.95 6.27
C THR A 154 46.90 -25.54 5.91
N MET A 155 45.64 -25.24 6.24
CA MET A 155 45.03 -23.94 5.93
C MET A 155 45.55 -22.85 6.86
N TYR A 156 45.76 -23.16 8.13
CA TYR A 156 46.45 -22.27 9.06
C TYR A 156 47.86 -21.91 8.56
N GLN A 157 48.63 -22.90 8.11
CA GLN A 157 49.97 -22.68 7.57
C GLN A 157 49.94 -21.83 6.30
N LEU A 158 49.00 -22.06 5.39
CA LEU A 158 48.85 -21.27 4.17
C LEU A 158 48.52 -19.81 4.47
N VAL A 159 47.54 -19.54 5.35
CA VAL A 159 47.18 -18.19 5.79
C VAL A 159 48.36 -17.50 6.48
N ARG A 160 49.11 -18.23 7.32
CA ARG A 160 50.31 -17.71 7.98
C ARG A 160 51.38 -17.31 6.96
N LEU A 161 51.67 -18.13 5.96
CA LEU A 161 52.63 -17.82 4.90
C LEU A 161 52.22 -16.59 4.08
N ILE A 162 50.94 -16.49 3.72
CA ILE A 162 50.39 -15.32 3.02
C ILE A 162 50.56 -14.07 3.89
N SER A 163 50.22 -14.15 5.18
CA SER A 163 50.35 -13.02 6.10
C SER A 163 51.80 -12.54 6.26
N MET A 164 52.78 -13.46 6.26
CA MET A 164 54.20 -13.13 6.35
C MET A 164 54.70 -12.46 5.06
N ARG A 165 54.30 -12.95 3.89
CA ARG A 165 54.62 -12.29 2.61
C ARG A 165 53.98 -10.91 2.49
N ALA A 166 52.74 -10.74 2.95
CA ALA A 166 52.06 -9.47 2.94
C ALA A 166 52.76 -8.43 3.84
N ARG A 167 53.23 -8.83 5.04
CA ARG A 167 54.02 -7.97 5.93
C ARG A 167 55.32 -7.50 5.28
N LEU A 168 56.06 -8.44 4.68
CA LEU A 168 57.30 -8.14 3.95
C LEU A 168 57.09 -7.16 2.78
N LEU A 169 55.96 -7.25 2.07
CA LEU A 169 55.62 -6.32 0.99
C LEU A 169 55.16 -4.94 1.48
N LEU A 170 54.59 -4.87 2.68
CA LEU A 170 54.14 -3.62 3.32
C LEU A 170 55.24 -2.94 4.16
N GLY A 171 56.46 -3.48 4.17
CA GLY A 171 57.63 -2.83 4.76
C GLY A 171 57.72 -2.91 6.29
N PHE A 172 56.99 -3.85 6.92
CA PHE A 172 57.15 -4.22 8.33
C PHE A 172 57.70 -5.64 8.47
#